data_AF-A0A1D2RAS4-F1
#
_entry.id   AF-A0A1D2RAS4-F1
#
_cell.length_a   1.000
_cell.length_b   1.000
_cell.length_c   1.000
_cell.angle_alpha   90.00
_cell.angle_beta   90.00
_cell.angle_gamma   90.00
#
_symmetry.space_group_name_H-M   'P 1'
#
loop_
_entity.id
_entity.type
_entity.pdbx_description
1 polymer ?
#
loop_
_entity_poly.entity_id
_entity_poly.type
_entity_poly.pdbx_seq_one_letter_code
_entity_poly.pdbx_strand_id
1 'polypeptide(L)'
;MMGGYKPVYSDKDARYCEIFEYDAEEIVPMVAKPFLPSNTAPASELSVDIDQAYLGSCTNGRIEDLRIAAGILKGKKVNENTRMVVVPATTRIFEQAMEEGLIKIFIDAGAYVSGPTCGACLGGYMGVLAEGEKCVSSTNRNFVGRMGHKDSEVYLASPAVVAASAITGRITDPNEL
;
A
#
# COMPACT_ATOMS: atom_id res chain seq x y z
N MET A 1 -7.49 -26.16 -13.67
CA MET A 1 -8.97 -26.12 -13.61
C MET A 1 -9.36 -25.79 -12.18
N MET A 2 -10.10 -24.71 -11.95
CA MET A 2 -10.83 -24.55 -10.69
C MET A 2 -11.95 -25.59 -10.71
N GLY A 3 -11.95 -26.52 -9.76
CA GLY A 3 -13.01 -27.52 -9.63
C GLY A 3 -14.36 -26.86 -9.32
N GLY A 4 -15.46 -27.60 -9.50
CA GLY A 4 -16.76 -27.17 -9.01
C GLY A 4 -16.72 -27.01 -7.49
N TYR A 5 -17.34 -25.95 -6.96
CA TYR A 5 -17.52 -25.74 -5.54
C TYR A 5 -18.99 -25.41 -5.25
N LYS A 6 -19.46 -25.73 -4.04
CA LYS A 6 -20.77 -25.31 -3.55
C LYS A 6 -20.55 -24.16 -2.55
N PRO A 7 -21.10 -22.96 -2.79
CA PRO A 7 -20.97 -21.87 -1.83
C PRO A 7 -21.70 -22.22 -0.52
N VAL A 8 -21.14 -21.79 0.59
CA VAL A 8 -21.73 -21.92 1.94
C VAL A 8 -21.91 -20.51 2.48
N TYR A 9 -23.06 -20.26 3.09
CA TYR A 9 -23.42 -18.98 3.70
C TYR A 9 -23.72 -19.22 5.18
N SER A 10 -23.59 -18.19 6.01
CA SER A 10 -24.06 -18.27 7.40
C SER A 10 -25.59 -18.39 7.45
N ASP A 11 -26.08 -19.12 8.44
CA ASP A 11 -27.51 -19.18 8.72
C ASP A 11 -28.02 -17.81 9.19
N LYS A 12 -29.29 -17.50 8.91
CA LYS A 12 -29.90 -16.21 9.27
C LYS A 12 -30.00 -15.98 10.78
N ASP A 13 -29.97 -17.06 11.57
CA ASP A 13 -30.07 -17.08 13.03
C ASP A 13 -28.73 -17.46 13.70
N ALA A 14 -27.61 -17.37 12.97
CA ALA A 14 -26.28 -17.56 13.52
C ALA A 14 -26.04 -16.62 14.73
N ARG A 15 -25.42 -17.17 15.78
CA ARG A 15 -25.09 -16.42 17.00
C ARG A 15 -23.61 -16.10 17.03
N TYR A 16 -23.28 -14.84 17.29
CA TYR A 16 -21.92 -14.33 17.41
C TYR A 16 -21.62 -13.99 18.88
N CYS A 17 -20.36 -14.11 19.31
CA CYS A 17 -19.96 -13.69 20.66
C CYS A 17 -20.01 -12.17 20.85
N GLU A 18 -19.82 -11.42 19.76
CA GLU A 18 -19.83 -9.97 19.71
C GLU A 18 -20.17 -9.52 18.29
N ILE A 19 -20.83 -8.36 18.15
CA ILE A 19 -21.19 -7.75 16.87
C ILE A 19 -20.71 -6.30 16.90
N PHE A 20 -19.93 -5.92 15.89
CA PHE A 20 -19.48 -4.55 15.67
C PHE A 20 -20.09 -4.03 14.38
N GLU A 21 -20.71 -2.86 14.43
CA GLU A 21 -21.29 -2.17 13.27
C GLU A 21 -20.50 -0.89 13.02
N TYR A 22 -20.19 -0.64 11.74
CA TYR A 22 -19.40 0.50 11.30
C TYR A 22 -20.12 1.21 10.17
N ASP A 23 -20.20 2.54 10.22
CA ASP A 23 -20.60 3.34 9.08
C ASP A 23 -19.38 3.56 8.16
N ALA A 24 -19.47 3.08 6.92
CA ALA A 24 -18.38 3.21 5.96
C ALA A 24 -18.14 4.67 5.54
N GLU A 25 -19.16 5.55 5.65
CA GLU A 25 -19.04 6.97 5.31
C GLU A 25 -18.20 7.74 6.35
N GLU A 26 -18.10 7.24 7.58
CA GLU A 26 -17.30 7.84 8.65
C GLU A 26 -15.82 7.38 8.62
N ILE A 27 -15.48 6.37 7.80
CA ILE A 27 -14.11 5.85 7.72
C ILE A 27 -13.24 6.77 6.85
N VAL A 28 -12.33 7.48 7.51
CA VAL A 28 -11.31 8.31 6.86
C VAL A 28 -10.06 7.48 6.48
N PRO A 29 -9.17 7.99 5.62
CA PRO A 29 -7.90 7.33 5.35
C PRO A 29 -7.08 7.14 6.63
N MET A 30 -6.83 5.88 7.00
CA MET A 30 -6.08 5.51 8.20
C MET A 30 -4.66 5.05 7.86
N VAL A 31 -3.75 5.23 8.82
CA VAL A 31 -2.37 4.76 8.78
C VAL A 31 -2.04 3.99 10.05
N ALA A 32 -1.50 2.78 9.92
CA ALA A 32 -0.91 2.06 11.05
C ALA A 32 0.56 2.46 11.23
N LYS A 33 0.86 3.11 12.35
CA LYS A 33 2.19 3.56 12.74
C LYS A 33 3.05 2.37 13.21
N PRO A 34 4.39 2.45 13.11
CA PRO A 34 5.28 1.46 13.68
C PRO A 34 5.05 1.26 15.19
N PHE A 35 5.33 0.11 15.78
CA PHE A 35 5.74 -1.17 15.17
C PHE A 35 4.62 -2.23 15.25
N LEU A 36 3.36 -1.78 15.30
CA LEU A 36 2.19 -2.63 15.50
C LEU A 36 1.06 -2.23 14.55
N PRO A 37 0.45 -3.18 13.81
CA PRO A 37 -0.65 -2.86 12.91
C PRO A 37 -1.88 -2.25 13.59
N SER A 38 -2.06 -2.46 14.91
CA SER A 38 -3.15 -1.86 15.69
C SER A 38 -2.89 -0.41 16.12
N ASN A 39 -1.68 0.12 15.95
CA ASN A 39 -1.33 1.48 16.33
C ASN A 39 -1.75 2.47 15.22
N THR A 40 -3.05 2.71 15.08
CA THR A 40 -3.60 3.49 13.96
C THR A 40 -3.81 4.97 14.30
N ALA A 41 -3.76 5.82 13.28
CA ALA A 41 -4.18 7.22 13.32
C ALA A 41 -4.71 7.65 11.93
N PRO A 42 -5.59 8.65 11.83
CA PRO A 42 -5.95 9.25 10.55
C PRO A 42 -4.72 9.79 9.82
N ALA A 43 -4.68 9.66 8.50
CA ALA A 43 -3.59 10.16 7.67
C ALA A 43 -3.43 11.69 7.81
N SER A 44 -4.54 12.41 7.96
CA SER A 44 -4.61 13.87 8.14
C SER A 44 -3.97 14.36 9.45
N GLU A 45 -3.79 13.48 10.45
CA GLU A 45 -3.14 13.82 11.72
C GLU A 45 -1.62 13.56 11.70
N LEU A 46 -1.08 13.04 10.59
CA LEU A 46 0.32 12.66 10.47
C LEU A 46 1.10 13.64 9.59
N SER A 47 2.25 14.05 10.11
CA SER A 47 3.23 14.92 9.44
C SER A 47 4.61 14.25 9.45
N VAL A 48 4.67 13.02 8.93
CA VAL A 48 5.90 12.22 8.92
C VAL A 48 6.51 12.23 7.53
N ASP A 49 7.71 12.77 7.39
CA ASP A 49 8.49 12.68 6.15
C ASP A 49 8.87 11.23 5.84
N ILE A 50 8.90 10.88 4.56
CA ILE A 50 9.17 9.52 4.09
C ILE A 50 10.31 9.48 3.07
N ASP A 51 11.14 8.45 3.18
CA ASP A 51 12.21 8.16 2.23
C ASP A 51 11.70 7.22 1.12
N GLN A 52 10.71 6.38 1.43
CA GLN A 52 10.15 5.40 0.49
C GLN A 52 8.63 5.31 0.53
N ALA A 53 8.01 5.29 -0.65
CA ALA A 53 6.63 4.86 -0.85
C ALA A 53 6.62 3.48 -1.52
N TYR A 54 6.03 2.48 -0.86
CA TYR A 54 5.99 1.11 -1.35
C TYR A 54 4.55 0.68 -1.66
N LEU A 55 4.24 0.61 -2.95
CA LEU A 55 2.92 0.21 -3.45
C LEU A 55 2.97 -1.22 -3.96
N GLY A 56 2.20 -2.11 -3.37
CA GLY A 56 2.00 -3.46 -3.84
C GLY A 56 2.44 -4.54 -2.86
N SER A 57 1.56 -5.52 -2.67
CA SER A 57 1.80 -6.71 -1.86
C SER A 57 0.70 -7.75 -2.15
N CYS A 58 0.66 -8.86 -1.42
CA CYS A 58 -0.49 -9.76 -1.47
C CYS A 58 -1.80 -9.12 -0.99
N THR A 59 -1.74 -8.02 -0.21
CA THR A 59 -2.93 -7.29 0.25
C THR A 59 -3.38 -6.21 -0.73
N ASN A 60 -2.45 -5.45 -1.31
CA ASN A 60 -2.78 -4.25 -2.08
C ASN A 60 -1.94 -4.07 -3.35
N GLY A 61 -1.75 -5.16 -4.10
CA GLY A 61 -1.09 -5.15 -5.42
C GLY A 61 -1.98 -5.63 -6.56
N ARG A 62 -3.32 -5.63 -6.39
CA ARG A 62 -4.28 -6.03 -7.41
C ARG A 62 -4.50 -4.90 -8.41
N ILE A 63 -5.25 -5.17 -9.48
CA ILE A 63 -5.42 -4.18 -10.55
C ILE A 63 -6.18 -2.94 -10.06
N GLU A 64 -7.16 -3.11 -9.18
CA GLU A 64 -7.90 -2.03 -8.54
C GLU A 64 -6.98 -1.11 -7.71
N ASP A 65 -6.03 -1.68 -6.95
CA ASP A 65 -5.06 -0.92 -6.17
C ASP A 65 -4.15 -0.08 -7.08
N LEU A 66 -3.66 -0.68 -8.17
CA LEU A 66 -2.81 -0.01 -9.14
C LEU A 66 -3.56 1.11 -9.88
N ARG A 67 -4.83 0.92 -10.22
CA ARG A 67 -5.67 1.95 -10.86
C ARG A 67 -5.87 3.15 -9.94
N ILE A 68 -6.14 2.93 -8.65
CA ILE A 68 -6.29 4.01 -7.66
C ILE A 68 -5.01 4.85 -7.61
N ALA A 69 -3.87 4.20 -7.41
CA ALA A 69 -2.59 4.90 -7.31
C ALA A 69 -2.20 5.60 -8.62
N ALA A 70 -2.39 4.94 -9.77
CA ALA A 70 -2.13 5.54 -11.08
C ALA A 70 -3.03 6.75 -11.35
N GLY A 71 -4.29 6.72 -10.94
CA GLY A 71 -5.21 7.87 -11.04
C GLY A 71 -4.70 9.10 -10.29
N ILE A 72 -4.15 8.90 -9.09
CA ILE A 72 -3.57 9.96 -8.27
C ILE A 72 -2.24 10.48 -8.86
N LEU A 73 -1.40 9.59 -9.39
CA LEU A 73 -0.07 9.92 -9.91
C LEU A 73 -0.07 10.49 -11.32
N LYS A 74 -1.16 10.32 -12.10
CA LYS A 74 -1.21 10.72 -13.50
C LYS A 74 -0.93 12.22 -13.67
N GLY A 75 0.14 12.54 -14.39
CA GLY A 75 0.57 13.92 -14.65
C GLY A 75 1.27 14.60 -13.47
N LYS A 76 1.47 13.88 -12.35
CA LYS A 76 2.25 14.35 -11.19
C LYS A 76 3.62 13.64 -11.16
N LYS A 77 4.51 14.08 -10.28
CA LYS A 77 5.83 13.50 -10.05
C LYS A 77 5.98 13.10 -8.60
N VAL A 78 6.69 11.99 -8.36
CA VAL A 78 7.16 11.59 -7.03
C VAL A 78 8.13 12.64 -6.52
N ASN A 79 8.08 12.93 -5.21
CA ASN A 79 9.00 13.86 -4.55
C ASN A 79 10.45 13.46 -4.78
N GLU A 80 11.34 14.42 -5.04
CA GLU A 80 12.76 14.16 -5.34
C GLU A 80 13.52 13.45 -4.21
N ASN A 81 13.06 13.59 -2.97
CA ASN A 81 13.65 12.96 -1.79
C ASN A 81 12.97 11.64 -1.40
N THR A 82 11.99 11.18 -2.18
CA THR A 82 11.25 9.94 -1.92
C THR A 82 11.39 9.00 -3.10
N ARG A 83 11.71 7.73 -2.84
CA ARG A 83 11.64 6.69 -3.89
C ARG A 83 10.30 5.98 -3.84
N MET A 84 9.64 5.85 -4.98
CA MET A 84 8.43 5.04 -5.09
C MET A 84 8.74 3.71 -5.76
N VAL A 85 8.35 2.61 -5.10
CA VAL A 85 8.48 1.24 -5.63
C VAL A 85 7.08 0.66 -5.83
N VAL A 86 6.79 0.17 -7.04
CA VAL A 86 5.51 -0.44 -7.42
C VAL A 86 5.70 -1.92 -7.72
N VAL A 87 4.97 -2.79 -7.03
CA VAL A 87 5.10 -4.25 -7.11
C VAL A 87 3.73 -4.90 -7.34
N PRO A 88 3.35 -5.18 -8.60
CA PRO A 88 2.12 -5.87 -8.91
C PRO A 88 2.06 -7.27 -8.28
N ALA A 89 0.88 -7.68 -7.79
CA ALA A 89 0.76 -8.89 -6.95
C ALA A 89 1.05 -10.20 -7.70
N THR A 90 0.79 -10.25 -9.01
CA THR A 90 0.99 -11.44 -9.84
C THR A 90 1.38 -11.05 -11.26
N THR A 91 1.91 -12.00 -12.03
CA THR A 91 2.23 -11.79 -13.45
C THR A 91 1.02 -11.36 -14.26
N ARG A 92 -0.15 -11.97 -14.00
CA ARG A 92 -1.40 -11.58 -14.67
C ARG A 92 -1.79 -10.12 -14.42
N ILE A 93 -1.63 -9.65 -13.17
CA ILE A 93 -1.92 -8.26 -12.83
C ILE A 93 -0.89 -7.33 -13.45
N PHE A 94 0.38 -7.73 -13.49
CA PHE A 94 1.44 -6.97 -14.16
C PHE A 94 1.15 -6.80 -15.66
N GLU A 95 0.81 -7.89 -16.35
CA GLU A 95 0.43 -7.88 -17.77
C GLU A 95 -0.80 -6.99 -18.01
N GLN A 96 -1.85 -7.15 -17.19
CA GLN A 96 -3.05 -6.30 -17.30
C GLN A 96 -2.73 -4.82 -17.06
N ALA A 97 -1.90 -4.49 -16.08
CA ALA A 97 -1.48 -3.11 -15.81
C ALA A 97 -0.64 -2.52 -16.95
N MET A 98 0.10 -3.35 -17.68
CA MET A 98 0.80 -2.92 -18.90
C MET A 98 -0.18 -2.63 -20.03
N GLU A 99 -1.13 -3.52 -20.28
CA GLU A 99 -2.16 -3.37 -21.31
C GLU A 99 -3.02 -2.11 -21.07
N GLU A 100 -3.33 -1.81 -19.81
CA GLU A 100 -4.07 -0.62 -19.40
C GLU A 100 -3.21 0.66 -19.36
N GLY A 101 -1.90 0.56 -19.63
CA GLY A 101 -0.98 1.71 -19.62
C GLY A 101 -0.63 2.25 -18.23
N LEU A 102 -1.00 1.55 -17.15
CA LEU A 102 -0.73 1.97 -15.77
C LEU A 102 0.76 1.99 -15.48
N ILE A 103 1.50 1.02 -16.02
CA ILE A 103 2.97 0.96 -15.86
C ILE A 103 3.64 2.22 -16.40
N LYS A 104 3.16 2.75 -17.53
CA LYS A 104 3.69 4.00 -18.10
C LYS A 104 3.43 5.19 -17.19
N ILE A 105 2.26 5.26 -16.55
CA ILE A 105 1.93 6.31 -15.57
C ILE A 105 2.90 6.29 -14.39
N PHE A 106 3.18 5.11 -13.83
CA PHE A 106 4.12 4.98 -12.72
C PHE A 106 5.54 5.41 -13.11
N ILE A 107 6.02 4.95 -14.26
CA ILE A 107 7.35 5.34 -14.79
C ILE A 107 7.40 6.86 -15.04
N ASP A 108 6.34 7.43 -15.63
CA ASP A 108 6.25 8.86 -15.89
C ASP A 108 6.22 9.69 -14.61
N ALA A 109 5.65 9.17 -13.53
CA ALA A 109 5.71 9.81 -12.22
C ALA A 109 7.11 9.71 -11.57
N GLY A 110 8.00 8.86 -12.08
CA GLY A 110 9.34 8.62 -11.52
C GLY A 110 9.41 7.41 -10.58
N ALA A 111 8.39 6.54 -10.58
CA ALA A 111 8.40 5.33 -9.77
C ALA A 111 9.16 4.17 -10.45
N TYR A 112 9.73 3.29 -9.63
CA TYR A 112 10.37 2.05 -10.05
C TYR A 112 9.35 0.92 -10.01
N VAL A 113 9.07 0.30 -11.16
CA VAL A 113 8.17 -0.84 -11.25
C VAL A 113 8.98 -2.14 -11.21
N SER A 114 8.71 -2.99 -10.23
CA SER A 114 9.31 -4.33 -10.11
C SER A 114 8.46 -5.39 -10.81
N GLY A 115 9.06 -6.55 -11.08
CA GLY A 115 8.30 -7.75 -11.40
C GLY A 115 7.50 -8.25 -10.19
N PRO A 116 6.53 -9.16 -10.38
CA PRO A 116 5.73 -9.69 -9.28
C PRO A 116 6.58 -10.44 -8.25
N THR A 117 6.55 -10.02 -6.99
CA THR A 117 7.32 -10.60 -5.89
C THR A 117 6.76 -10.19 -4.53
N CYS A 118 7.20 -10.84 -3.44
CA CYS A 118 7.00 -10.33 -2.09
C CYS A 118 7.95 -9.16 -1.76
N GLY A 119 9.06 -9.01 -2.49
CA GLY A 119 9.96 -7.86 -2.42
C GLY A 119 10.36 -7.45 -0.99
N ALA A 120 10.23 -6.16 -0.69
CA ALA A 120 10.56 -5.59 0.61
C ALA A 120 9.57 -5.97 1.72
N CYS A 121 8.39 -6.52 1.43
CA CYS A 121 7.41 -6.92 2.46
C CYS A 121 7.97 -7.92 3.49
N LEU A 122 8.99 -8.69 3.10
CA LEU A 122 9.75 -9.58 3.99
C LEU A 122 11.23 -9.19 4.14
N GLY A 123 11.61 -8.01 3.64
CA GLY A 123 12.99 -7.51 3.65
C GLY A 123 13.91 -8.18 2.63
N GLY A 124 13.38 -8.79 1.56
CA GLY A 124 14.15 -9.68 0.69
C GLY A 124 14.78 -9.02 -0.54
N TYR A 125 14.05 -8.13 -1.22
CA TYR A 125 14.46 -7.63 -2.54
C TYR A 125 13.70 -6.35 -2.92
N MET A 126 14.35 -5.43 -3.63
CA MET A 126 13.80 -4.17 -4.18
C MET A 126 12.97 -3.34 -3.19
N GLY A 127 13.59 -2.26 -2.68
CA GLY A 127 12.99 -1.38 -1.69
C GLY A 127 13.25 -1.81 -0.24
N VAL A 128 14.33 -2.57 -0.01
CA VAL A 128 14.81 -2.89 1.35
C VAL A 128 15.21 -1.58 2.03
N LEU A 129 14.76 -1.39 3.27
CA LEU A 129 15.01 -0.16 4.02
C LEU A 129 16.38 -0.17 4.69
N ALA A 130 17.08 0.96 4.60
CA ALA A 130 18.32 1.24 5.31
C ALA A 130 18.05 1.71 6.75
N GLU A 131 19.11 1.96 7.50
CA GLU A 131 19.05 2.48 8.86
C GLU A 131 18.38 3.87 8.90
N GLY A 132 17.38 4.03 9.78
CA GLY A 132 16.67 5.30 9.98
C GLY A 132 15.62 5.65 8.91
N GLU A 133 15.52 4.88 7.83
CA GLU A 133 14.57 5.17 6.77
C GLU A 133 13.12 4.91 7.18
N LYS A 134 12.23 5.78 6.70
CA LYS A 134 10.79 5.71 6.90
C LYS A 134 10.07 5.38 5.60
N CYS A 135 9.21 4.38 5.66
CA CYS A 135 8.44 3.93 4.51
C CYS A 135 6.94 3.98 4.76
N VAL A 136 6.20 4.60 3.86
CA VAL A 136 4.74 4.37 3.76
C VAL A 136 4.51 3.19 2.80
N SER A 137 3.72 2.21 3.22
CA SER A 137 3.65 0.91 2.55
C SER A 137 2.22 0.39 2.50
N SER A 138 1.82 -0.16 1.35
CA SER A 138 0.54 -0.89 1.20
C SER A 138 0.70 -2.40 1.48
N THR A 139 1.62 -2.75 2.38
CA THR A 139 1.74 -4.09 2.94
C THR A 139 0.86 -4.21 4.20
N ASN A 140 0.97 -5.32 4.94
CA ASN A 140 0.13 -5.58 6.12
C ASN A 140 0.90 -5.79 7.42
N ARG A 141 2.22 -5.58 7.43
CA ARG A 141 3.07 -5.82 8.61
C ARG A 141 4.14 -4.74 8.71
N ASN A 142 4.29 -4.16 9.90
CA ASN A 142 5.25 -3.10 10.20
C ASN A 142 6.05 -3.35 11.49
N PHE A 143 6.32 -4.61 11.80
CA PHE A 143 7.19 -4.96 12.93
C PHE A 143 8.62 -4.43 12.72
N VAL A 144 9.39 -4.33 13.81
CA VAL A 144 10.80 -3.94 13.79
C VAL A 144 11.58 -4.77 12.77
N GLY A 145 12.32 -4.11 11.87
CA GLY A 145 13.13 -4.78 10.83
C GLY A 145 12.33 -5.51 9.77
N ARG A 146 11.03 -5.27 9.64
CA ARG A 146 10.17 -6.06 8.74
C ARG A 146 10.54 -5.91 7.26
N MET A 147 10.90 -4.69 6.85
CA MET A 147 11.20 -4.36 5.45
C MET A 147 12.69 -4.08 5.20
N GLY A 148 13.56 -4.31 6.18
CA GLY A 148 14.99 -4.01 6.08
C GLY A 148 15.64 -3.85 7.45
N HIS A 149 16.38 -2.76 7.63
CA HIS A 149 17.11 -2.50 8.87
C HIS A 149 16.16 -2.44 10.09
N LYS A 150 16.63 -2.89 11.25
CA LYS A 150 15.84 -2.90 12.50
C LYS A 150 15.38 -1.49 12.91
N ASP A 151 16.17 -0.47 12.59
CA ASP A 151 15.90 0.94 12.91
C ASP A 151 15.16 1.67 11.78
N SER A 152 14.63 0.92 10.80
CA SER A 152 13.69 1.47 9.81
C SER A 152 12.26 1.45 10.33
N GLU A 153 11.45 2.38 9.86
CA GLU A 153 10.05 2.52 10.25
C GLU A 153 9.12 2.27 9.08
N VAL A 154 8.04 1.51 9.32
CA VAL A 154 7.03 1.21 8.29
C VAL A 154 5.64 1.69 8.75
N TYR A 155 5.02 2.52 7.93
CA TYR A 155 3.68 3.05 8.10
C TYR A 155 2.75 2.34 7.11
N LEU A 156 1.78 1.57 7.59
CA LEU A 156 0.88 0.82 6.71
C LEU A 156 -0.28 1.71 6.29
N ALA A 157 -0.56 1.78 4.99
CA ALA A 157 -1.61 2.64 4.46
C ALA A 157 -2.23 2.07 3.18
N SER A 158 -3.37 2.63 2.77
CA SER A 158 -4.03 2.27 1.52
C SER A 158 -3.20 2.71 0.29
N PRO A 159 -3.45 2.14 -0.90
CA PRO A 159 -2.84 2.60 -2.15
C PRO A 159 -2.98 4.10 -2.40
N ALA A 160 -4.12 4.68 -2.01
CA ALA A 160 -4.39 6.11 -2.17
C ALA A 160 -3.46 6.97 -1.30
N VAL A 161 -3.31 6.62 -0.03
CA VAL A 161 -2.40 7.31 0.90
C VAL A 161 -0.94 7.13 0.46
N VAL A 162 -0.54 5.92 0.03
CA VAL A 162 0.83 5.68 -0.47
C VAL A 162 1.12 6.53 -1.70
N ALA A 163 0.22 6.59 -2.68
CA ALA A 163 0.39 7.40 -3.88
C ALA A 163 0.43 8.90 -3.56
N ALA A 164 -0.43 9.36 -2.67
CA ALA A 164 -0.46 10.76 -2.27
C ALA A 164 0.83 11.17 -1.54
N SER A 165 1.26 10.32 -0.62
CA SER A 165 2.50 10.53 0.14
C SER A 165 3.74 10.48 -0.74
N ALA A 166 3.75 9.65 -1.79
CA ALA A 166 4.85 9.61 -2.75
C ALA A 166 5.03 10.96 -3.48
N ILE A 167 3.93 11.68 -3.75
CA ILE A 167 3.97 12.99 -4.42
C ILE A 167 4.50 14.06 -3.48
N THR A 168 4.06 14.06 -2.22
CA THR A 168 4.39 15.13 -1.26
C THR A 168 5.69 14.88 -0.49
N GLY A 169 6.15 13.64 -0.40
CA GLY A 169 7.33 13.23 0.38
C GLY A 169 7.06 13.09 1.88
N ARG A 170 5.80 13.13 2.31
CA ARG A 170 5.36 12.91 3.69
C ARG A 170 4.04 12.15 3.70
N ILE A 171 3.69 11.51 4.81
CA ILE A 171 2.36 10.91 4.99
C ILE A 171 1.30 11.99 4.74
N THR A 172 0.39 11.71 3.80
CA THR A 172 -0.58 12.68 3.29
C THR A 172 -1.93 12.02 3.09
N ASP A 173 -2.99 12.67 3.57
CA ASP A 173 -4.35 12.31 3.23
C ASP A 173 -4.59 12.61 1.72
N PRO A 174 -5.05 11.62 0.92
CA PRO A 174 -5.29 11.82 -0.50
C PRO A 174 -6.32 12.93 -0.83
N ASN A 175 -7.15 13.36 0.12
CA ASN A 175 -8.09 14.46 -0.06
C ASN A 175 -7.42 15.86 -0.03
N GLU A 176 -6.14 15.96 0.33
CA GLU A 176 -5.38 17.22 0.34
C GLU A 176 -4.72 17.57 -1.02
N LEU A 177 -4.91 16.73 -2.05
CA LEU A 177 -4.17 16.76 -3.32
C LEU A 177 -4.86 17.42 -4.53
#